data_AF-A0A099YA31-F1
#
_entry.id   AF-A0A099YA31-F1
#
_cell.length_a   1.000
_cell.length_b   1.000
_cell.length_c   1.000
_cell.angle_alpha   90.00
_cell.angle_beta   90.00
_cell.angle_gamma   90.00
#
_symmetry.space_group_name_H-M   'P 1'
#
loop_
_entity.id
_entity.type
_entity.pdbx_description
1 polymer ?
#
loop_
_entity_poly.entity_id
_entity_poly.type
_entity_poly.pdbx_seq_one_letter_code
_entity_poly.pdbx_strand_id
1 'polypeptide(L)'
;MCQEGALMTSQEFIDFAKSKVQEWLLCRLKYDPNCLLAADADYIDDIFSVWYVKNQRKYMALLGTRFANSYFECTYDRSKKVMYMDVLGTTWQDMKMFKVHR
;
A
#
# COMPACT_ATOMS: atom_id res chain seq x y z
N MET A 1 -2.43 -22.72 27.03
CA MET A 1 -2.63 -22.82 25.57
C MET A 1 -2.27 -21.47 24.97
N CYS A 2 -1.17 -21.38 24.24
CA CYS A 2 -0.68 -20.13 23.68
C CYS A 2 -1.60 -19.67 22.54
N GLN A 3 -2.19 -18.48 22.66
CA GLN A 3 -2.92 -17.85 21.56
C GLN A 3 -1.91 -17.49 20.46
N GLU A 4 -1.96 -18.23 19.35
CA GLU A 4 -1.31 -17.85 18.10
C GLU A 4 -1.88 -16.49 17.67
N GLY A 5 -1.07 -15.42 17.72
CA GLY A 5 -1.52 -14.07 17.38
C GLY A 5 -2.15 -14.04 15.99
N ALA A 6 -3.46 -13.76 15.93
CA ALA A 6 -4.35 -13.92 14.78
C ALA A 6 -3.68 -13.56 13.45
N LEU A 7 -3.36 -14.51 12.57
CA LEU A 7 -2.58 -14.30 11.34
C LEU A 7 -3.19 -13.25 10.37
N MET A 8 -2.36 -12.42 9.72
CA MET A 8 -2.82 -11.40 8.74
C MET A 8 -3.64 -12.06 7.64
N THR A 9 -4.86 -11.60 7.39
CA THR A 9 -5.68 -12.12 6.30
C THR A 9 -5.28 -11.47 4.96
N SER A 10 -5.74 -12.06 3.85
CA SER A 10 -5.51 -11.47 2.52
C SER A 10 -6.18 -10.11 2.38
N GLN A 11 -7.41 -9.97 2.90
CA GLN A 11 -8.16 -8.73 2.84
C GLN A 11 -7.52 -7.66 3.73
N GLU A 12 -7.16 -8.00 4.97
CA GLU A 12 -6.44 -7.08 5.87
C GLU A 12 -5.15 -6.54 5.25
N PHE A 13 -4.40 -7.40 4.55
CA PHE A 13 -3.20 -6.96 3.84
C PHE A 13 -3.53 -5.99 2.70
N ILE A 14 -4.54 -6.30 1.88
CA ILE A 14 -4.93 -5.44 0.75
C ILE A 14 -5.42 -4.08 1.27
N ASP A 15 -6.28 -4.07 2.29
CA ASP A 15 -6.83 -2.83 2.85
C ASP A 15 -5.72 -1.98 3.48
N PHE A 16 -4.80 -2.60 4.21
CA PHE A 16 -3.64 -1.91 4.76
C PHE A 16 -2.70 -1.36 3.68
N ALA A 17 -2.46 -2.13 2.61
CA ALA A 17 -1.66 -1.68 1.47
C ALA A 17 -2.31 -0.46 0.79
N LYS A 18 -3.63 -0.51 0.54
CA LYS A 18 -4.38 0.63 -0.02
C LYS A 18 -4.27 1.87 0.87
N SER A 19 -4.42 1.72 2.19
CA SER A 19 -4.31 2.85 3.12
C SER A 19 -2.91 3.48 3.08
N LYS A 20 -1.84 2.69 2.95
CA LYS A 20 -0.46 3.23 2.85
C LYS A 20 -0.16 3.90 1.51
N VAL A 21 -0.74 3.40 0.42
CA VAL A 21 -0.69 4.10 -0.87
C VAL A 21 -1.43 5.43 -0.78
N GLN A 22 -2.62 5.47 -0.17
CA GLN A 22 -3.39 6.70 0.05
C GLN A 22 -2.59 7.72 0.88
N GLU A 23 -2.02 7.30 2.01
CA GLU A 23 -1.15 8.16 2.84
C GLU A 23 0.01 8.74 2.02
N TRP A 24 0.70 7.91 1.23
CA TRP A 24 1.82 8.35 0.40
C TRP A 24 1.40 9.34 -0.69
N LEU A 25 0.27 9.07 -1.37
CA LEU A 25 -0.31 9.98 -2.35
C LEU A 25 -0.64 11.32 -1.68
N LEU A 26 -1.40 11.34 -0.59
CA LEU A 26 -1.74 12.58 0.13
C LEU A 26 -0.49 13.40 0.53
N CYS A 27 0.61 12.74 0.92
CA CYS A 27 1.86 13.44 1.24
C CYS A 27 2.51 14.11 0.02
N ARG A 28 2.43 13.49 -1.16
CA ARG A 28 3.04 14.04 -2.38
C ARG A 28 2.16 15.06 -3.10
N LEU A 29 0.85 14.86 -3.06
CA LEU A 29 -0.12 15.70 -3.76
C LEU A 29 -0.28 17.07 -3.08
N LYS A 30 0.00 17.17 -1.78
CA LYS A 30 0.15 18.47 -1.08
C LYS A 30 1.20 19.39 -1.69
N TYR A 31 2.13 18.86 -2.49
CA TYR A 31 3.20 19.62 -3.13
C TYR A 31 3.08 19.66 -4.66
N ASP A 32 2.06 19.05 -5.26
CA ASP A 32 1.82 19.09 -6.71
C ASP A 32 0.65 20.04 -7.02
N PRO A 33 0.91 21.24 -7.58
CA PRO A 33 -0.12 22.21 -7.90
C PRO A 33 -1.10 21.75 -9.01
N ASN A 34 -0.79 20.67 -9.73
CA ASN A 34 -1.67 20.08 -10.74
C ASN A 34 -2.53 18.94 -10.20
N CYS A 35 -2.39 18.59 -8.91
CA CYS A 35 -3.16 17.50 -8.36
C CYS A 35 -4.59 17.95 -8.03
N LEU A 36 -5.56 17.39 -8.77
CA LEU A 36 -7.00 17.62 -8.58
C LEU A 36 -7.60 16.87 -7.39
N LEU A 37 -6.79 16.16 -6.60
CA LEU A 37 -7.27 15.46 -5.41
C LEU A 37 -7.40 16.46 -4.27
N ALA A 38 -8.64 16.81 -3.93
CA ALA A 38 -8.96 17.57 -2.73
C ALA A 38 -8.26 16.96 -1.49
N ALA A 39 -7.73 17.76 -0.58
CA ALA A 39 -7.02 17.23 0.58
C ALA A 39 -7.90 16.36 1.52
N ASP A 40 -9.23 16.33 1.29
CA ASP A 40 -10.25 15.77 2.19
C ASP A 40 -11.13 14.65 1.61
N ALA A 41 -10.92 14.18 0.38
CA ALA A 41 -11.71 13.05 -0.14
C ALA A 41 -11.03 11.70 0.11
N ASP A 42 -11.83 10.73 0.55
CA ASP A 42 -11.40 9.35 0.73
C ASP A 42 -11.39 8.65 -0.63
N TYR A 43 -10.20 8.50 -1.20
CA TYR A 43 -9.96 7.87 -2.50
C TYR A 43 -9.59 6.39 -2.42
N ILE A 44 -9.75 5.73 -1.27
CA ILE A 44 -9.27 4.35 -1.10
C ILE A 44 -9.90 3.39 -2.12
N ASP A 45 -11.14 3.67 -2.56
CA ASP A 45 -11.86 2.91 -3.57
C ASP A 45 -11.30 3.08 -4.99
N ASP A 46 -10.63 4.19 -5.24
CA ASP A 46 -9.93 4.44 -6.50
C ASP A 46 -8.52 3.83 -6.53
N ILE A 47 -8.09 3.21 -5.43
CA ILE A 47 -6.89 2.36 -5.35
C ILE A 47 -7.33 0.91 -5.50
N PHE A 48 -6.87 0.25 -6.57
CA PHE A 48 -7.29 -1.10 -6.92
C PHE A 48 -6.10 -2.05 -7.07
N SER A 49 -6.32 -3.33 -6.74
CA SER A 49 -5.30 -4.37 -6.95
C SER A 49 -5.27 -4.78 -8.41
N VAL A 50 -4.11 -4.62 -9.04
CA VAL A 50 -3.82 -5.12 -10.39
C VAL A 50 -3.52 -6.62 -10.32
N TRP A 51 -2.66 -7.01 -9.38
CA TRP A 51 -2.44 -8.41 -9.03
C TRP A 51 -2.17 -8.56 -7.53
N TYR A 52 -2.40 -9.78 -7.05
CA TYR A 52 -2.17 -10.19 -5.67
C TYR A 52 -1.58 -11.60 -5.63
N VAL A 53 -0.57 -11.79 -4.78
CA VAL A 53 0.06 -13.09 -4.52
C VAL A 53 0.22 -13.31 -3.02
N LYS A 54 -0.07 -14.53 -2.58
CA LYS A 54 0.16 -15.00 -1.21
C LYS A 54 1.02 -16.25 -1.24
N ASN A 55 2.03 -16.28 -0.38
CA ASN A 55 2.69 -17.52 0.00
C ASN A 55 2.75 -17.63 1.53
N GLN A 56 3.39 -18.68 2.04
CA GLN A 56 3.44 -18.95 3.49
C GLN A 56 4.12 -17.82 4.29
N ARG A 57 5.04 -17.08 3.67
CA ARG A 57 5.88 -16.07 4.34
C ARG A 57 5.52 -14.63 3.98
N LYS A 58 4.90 -14.41 2.83
CA LYS A 58 4.70 -13.08 2.26
C LYS A 58 3.33 -12.91 1.62
N TYR A 59 2.86 -11.66 1.67
CA TYR A 59 1.75 -11.16 0.88
C TYR A 59 2.32 -10.09 -0.04
N MET A 60 1.94 -10.11 -1.31
CA MET A 60 2.38 -9.15 -2.30
C MET A 60 1.17 -8.66 -3.09
N ALA A 61 1.10 -7.35 -3.33
CA ALA A 61 0.10 -6.76 -4.21
C ALA A 61 0.74 -5.68 -5.06
N LEU A 62 0.37 -5.62 -6.33
CA LEU A 62 0.57 -4.43 -7.15
C LEU A 62 -0.74 -3.65 -7.15
N LEU A 63 -0.69 -2.42 -6.68
CA LEU A 63 -1.83 -1.51 -6.65
C LEU A 63 -1.67 -0.44 -7.75
N GLY A 64 -2.78 -0.12 -8.40
CA GLY A 64 -2.92 1.01 -9.31
C GLY A 64 -3.88 2.04 -8.74
N THR A 65 -3.86 3.24 -9.29
CA THR A 65 -4.80 4.32 -8.95
C THR A 65 -5.29 5.01 -10.22
N ARG A 66 -6.49 5.60 -10.17
CA ARG A 66 -7.06 6.36 -11.29
C ARG A 66 -6.44 7.75 -11.47
N PHE A 67 -5.65 8.23 -10.50
CA PHE A 67 -5.21 9.63 -10.45
C PHE A 67 -3.71 9.82 -10.64
N ALA A 68 -2.94 8.74 -10.71
CA ALA A 68 -1.51 8.79 -10.93
C ALA A 68 -1.10 7.71 -11.94
N ASN A 69 -0.17 8.05 -12.82
CA ASN A 69 0.49 7.09 -13.72
C ASN A 69 1.58 6.30 -12.98
N SER A 70 1.28 5.86 -11.74
CA SER A 70 2.19 5.11 -10.89
C SER A 70 1.51 3.84 -10.40
N TYR A 71 2.28 2.77 -10.31
CA TYR A 71 1.92 1.54 -9.62
C TYR A 71 2.67 1.46 -8.29
N PHE A 72 2.10 0.74 -7.34
CA PHE A 72 2.64 0.56 -6.00
C PHE A 72 2.78 -0.92 -5.71
N GLU A 73 4.01 -1.42 -5.63
CA GLU A 73 4.26 -2.79 -5.21
C GLU A 73 4.37 -2.83 -3.69
N CYS A 74 3.41 -3.47 -3.03
CA CYS A 74 3.40 -3.66 -1.59
C CYS A 74 3.78 -5.11 -1.26
N THR A 75 4.75 -5.28 -0.36
CA THR A 75 5.19 -6.60 0.12
C THR A 75 5.14 -6.65 1.64
N TYR A 76 4.31 -7.51 2.21
CA TYR A 76 4.28 -7.78 3.66
C TYR A 76 5.08 -9.04 4.00
N ASP A 77 6.12 -8.89 4.81
CA ASP A 77 6.88 -9.97 5.42
C ASP A 77 6.26 -10.34 6.77
N ARG A 78 5.64 -11.53 6.83
CA ARG A 78 4.94 -12.01 8.03
C ARG A 78 5.89 -12.26 9.21
N SER A 79 7.12 -12.68 8.92
CA SER A 79 8.11 -13.00 9.95
C SER A 79 8.59 -11.73 10.65
N LYS A 80 8.76 -10.66 9.88
CA LYS A 80 9.21 -9.36 10.38
C LYS A 80 8.06 -8.47 10.85
N LYS A 81 6.82 -8.77 10.45
CA LYS A 81 5.65 -7.89 10.61
C LYS A 81 5.91 -6.49 10.02
N VAL A 82 6.56 -6.46 8.85
CA VAL A 82 6.94 -5.23 8.12
C VAL A 82 6.36 -5.28 6.71
N MET A 83 5.83 -4.15 6.26
CA MET A 83 5.46 -3.95 4.87
C MET A 83 6.45 -3.01 4.17
N TYR A 84 6.84 -3.40 2.96
CA TYR A 84 7.63 -2.61 2.03
C TYR A 84 6.70 -2.10 0.93
N MET A 85 6.94 -0.88 0.45
CA MET A 85 6.21 -0.31 -0.67
C MET A 85 7.18 0.37 -1.63
N ASP A 86 7.14 -0.06 -2.88
CA ASP A 86 7.92 0.48 -3.99
C ASP A 86 6.99 1.18 -4.98
N VAL A 87 7.39 2.34 -5.47
CA VAL A 87 6.62 3.11 -6.46
C VAL A 87 7.23 2.93 -7.85
N LEU A 88 6.44 2.43 -8.79
CA LEU A 88 6.84 2.08 -10.15
C LEU A 88 6.12 3.00 -11.15
N GLY A 89 6.80 3.50 -12.19
CA GLY A 89 6.13 4.18 -13.31
C GLY A 89 6.27 5.69 -13.41
N THR A 90 7.10 6.33 -12.59
CA THR A 90 7.50 7.75 -12.78
C THR A 90 9.00 7.93 -12.59
N THR A 91 9.54 9.12 -12.89
CA THR A 91 10.92 9.55 -12.54
C THR A 91 11.22 9.49 -11.04
N TRP A 92 10.23 9.15 -10.21
CA TRP A 92 10.30 9.05 -8.76
C TRP A 92 10.48 7.59 -8.33
N GLN A 93 11.73 7.18 -8.15
CA GLN A 93 12.07 5.89 -7.53
C GLN A 93 12.18 6.09 -6.02
N ASP A 94 11.12 5.72 -5.30
CA ASP A 94 11.03 5.79 -3.84
C ASP A 94 10.69 4.42 -3.26
N MET A 95 11.43 4.01 -2.22
CA MET A 95 11.10 2.84 -1.39
C MET A 95 10.71 3.31 0.02
N LYS A 96 9.60 2.80 0.56
CA LYS A 96 9.14 3.08 1.93
C LYS A 96 8.94 1.80 2.72
N MET A 97 9.24 1.88 4.02
CA MET A 97 9.03 0.79 4.99
C MET A 97 8.00 1.20 6.03
N PHE A 98 7.05 0.30 6.31
CA PHE A 98 5.98 0.50 7.28
C PHE A 98 6.00 -0.65 8.30
N LYS A 99 6.06 -0.32 9.59
CA LYS A 99 5.89 -1.30 10.67
C LYS A 99 4.41 -1.57 10.88
N VAL A 100 4.03 -2.84 10.95
CA VAL A 100 2.65 -3.25 11.24
C VAL A 100 2.55 -3.59 12.71
N HIS A 101 1.88 -2.71 13.46
CA HIS A 101 1.51 -2.95 14.86
C HIS A 101 0.10 -3.53 14.90
N ARG A 102 -0.11 -4.54 15.75
CA ARG A 102 -1.42 -5.16 16.01
C ARG A 102 -1.77 -4.98 17.46
#